data_AF-A0A1W9UH50-F1
#
_entry.id   AF-A0A1W9UH50-F1
#
_cell.length_a   1.000
_cell.length_b   1.000
_cell.length_c   1.000
_cell.angle_alpha   90.00
_cell.angle_beta   90.00
_cell.angle_gamma   90.00
#
_symmetry.space_group_name_H-M   'P 1'
#
loop_
_entity.id
_entity.type
_entity.pdbx_description
1 polymer ?
#
loop_
_entity_poly.entity_id
_entity_poly.type
_entity_poly.pdbx_seq_one_letter_code
_entity_poly.pdbx_strand_id
1 'polypeptide(L)'
;MPEVDSCVQAAAGPLVAVPPPDESALNAKEEFEMTIARVGKEAPDFEASAYLAGEGFKNVKLSDYRGQWVVLCFYPGDFTFV
;
A
#
# COMPACT_ATOMS: atom_id res chain seq x y z
N MET A 1 -17.78 -4.13 -27.75
CA MET A 1 -17.15 -5.07 -26.81
C MET A 1 -16.59 -4.22 -25.70
N PRO A 2 -17.11 -4.33 -24.46
CA PRO A 2 -16.62 -3.49 -23.37
C PRO A 2 -15.17 -3.87 -23.07
N GLU A 3 -14.37 -2.83 -22.81
CA GLU A 3 -12.95 -2.89 -22.45
C GLU A 3 -12.72 -3.96 -21.39
N VAL A 4 -11.74 -4.82 -21.63
CA VAL A 4 -11.29 -5.80 -20.64
C VAL A 4 -10.63 -5.00 -19.51
N ASP A 5 -11.27 -4.94 -18.34
CA ASP A 5 -10.63 -4.45 -17.11
C ASP A 5 -9.35 -5.26 -16.92
N SER A 6 -8.21 -4.64 -17.23
CA SER A 6 -6.89 -5.21 -17.05
C SER A 6 -6.75 -5.71 -15.62
N CYS A 7 -6.21 -6.93 -15.43
CA CYS A 7 -5.94 -7.49 -14.12
C CYS A 7 -5.24 -6.45 -13.23
N VAL A 8 -5.73 -6.26 -12.00
CA VAL A 8 -5.13 -5.37 -11.00
C VAL A 8 -3.64 -5.68 -10.83
N GLN A 9 -2.81 -4.64 -10.91
CA GLN A 9 -1.39 -4.75 -10.60
C GLN A 9 -1.22 -4.99 -9.10
N ALA A 10 -0.43 -5.99 -8.72
CA ALA A 10 -0.15 -6.25 -7.31
C ALA A 10 0.56 -5.06 -6.68
N ALA A 11 0.03 -4.58 -5.56
CA ALA A 11 0.69 -3.55 -4.77
C ALA A 11 1.73 -4.16 -3.83
N ALA A 12 2.79 -3.41 -3.55
CA ALA A 12 3.88 -3.87 -2.69
C ALA A 12 3.52 -3.93 -1.20
N GLY A 13 2.42 -3.30 -0.77
CA GLY A 13 2.05 -3.22 0.65
C GLY A 13 2.92 -2.20 1.39
N PRO A 14 3.25 -2.41 2.68
CA PRO A 14 4.08 -1.48 3.42
C PRO A 14 5.50 -1.44 2.84
N LEU A 15 5.98 -0.25 2.50
CA LEU A 15 7.26 -0.03 1.83
C LEU A 15 8.36 0.10 2.89
N VAL A 16 8.98 -1.02 3.27
CA VAL A 16 10.21 -0.97 4.08
C VAL A 16 11.36 -0.49 3.18
N ALA A 17 12.18 0.45 3.66
CA ALA A 17 13.41 0.84 2.99
C ALA A 17 14.45 -0.29 3.10
N VAL A 18 14.31 -1.31 2.26
CA VAL A 18 15.27 -2.42 2.17
C VAL A 18 16.50 -1.94 1.38
N PRO A 19 17.72 -1.95 1.95
CA PRO A 19 18.94 -1.77 1.15
C PRO A 19 19.07 -2.92 0.13
N PRO A 20 19.75 -2.71 -1.03
CA PRO A 20 19.74 -3.66 -2.14
C PRO A 20 20.22 -5.05 -1.71
N PRO A 21 19.68 -6.12 -2.35
CA PRO A 21 19.89 -7.50 -1.91
C PRO A 21 21.33 -7.92 -2.19
N ASP A 22 22.09 -8.26 -1.14
CA ASP A 22 23.22 -9.17 -1.29
C ASP A 22 22.65 -10.60 -1.43
N GLU A 23 22.95 -11.21 -2.57
CA GLU A 23 22.59 -12.59 -2.92
C GLU A 23 23.27 -13.60 -1.99
N SER A 24 22.68 -13.90 -0.84
CA SER A 24 23.04 -15.11 -0.09
C SER A 24 22.09 -15.38 1.07
N ALA A 25 21.54 -16.59 1.05
CA ALA A 25 20.97 -17.34 2.17
C ALA A 25 19.45 -17.28 2.35
N LEU A 26 18.81 -18.22 1.64
CA LEU A 26 17.83 -19.17 2.18
C LEU A 26 17.77 -19.18 3.72
N ASN A 27 16.58 -18.88 4.27
CA ASN A 27 16.23 -18.75 5.68
C ASN A 27 16.35 -17.35 6.29
N ALA A 28 15.47 -16.44 5.86
CA ALA A 28 14.97 -15.39 6.74
C ALA A 28 13.45 -15.51 6.78
N LYS A 29 12.90 -15.83 7.95
CA LYS A 29 11.57 -15.33 8.30
C LYS A 29 11.74 -13.83 8.29
N GLU A 30 11.35 -13.17 7.21
CA GLU A 30 11.22 -11.72 7.19
C GLU A 30 10.12 -11.39 8.20
N GLU A 31 10.52 -11.14 9.45
CA GLU A 31 9.71 -10.39 10.38
C GLU A 31 9.53 -9.02 9.74
N PHE A 32 8.38 -8.86 9.08
CA PHE A 32 7.92 -7.55 8.65
C PHE A 32 7.87 -6.69 9.91
N GLU A 33 8.83 -5.79 10.06
CA GLU A 33 8.82 -4.79 11.12
C GLU A 33 7.65 -3.85 10.80
N MET A 34 6.45 -4.25 11.23
CA MET A 34 5.27 -3.41 11.17
C MET A 34 5.50 -2.28 12.17
N THR A 35 6.17 -1.23 11.72
CA THR A 35 6.34 0.00 12.48
C THR A 35 4.94 0.48 12.84
N ILE A 36 4.60 0.36 14.12
CA ILE A 36 3.34 0.86 14.66
C ILE A 36 3.28 2.36 14.37
N ALA A 37 2.22 2.82 13.70
CA ALA A 37 2.02 4.24 13.46
C ALA A 37 1.99 5.01 14.79
N ARG A 38 2.84 6.03 14.93
CA ARG A 38 2.96 6.85 16.14
C ARG A 38 2.69 8.31 15.81
N VAL A 39 1.89 8.97 16.66
CA VAL A 39 1.60 10.39 16.54
C VAL A 39 2.90 11.20 16.58
N GLY A 40 3.04 12.18 15.68
CA GLY A 40 4.23 13.03 15.58
C GLY A 40 5.45 12.37 14.95
N LYS A 41 5.35 11.11 14.51
CA LYS A 41 6.33 10.45 13.64
C LYS A 41 5.84 10.46 12.20
N GLU A 42 6.78 10.23 11.29
CA GLU A 42 6.43 10.04 9.88
C GLU A 42 5.52 8.81 9.74
N ALA A 43 4.46 8.96 8.94
CA ALA A 43 3.54 7.87 8.67
C ALA A 43 4.26 6.76 7.89
N PRO A 44 4.05 5.48 8.22
CA PRO A 44 4.61 4.38 7.45
C PRO A 44 4.17 4.45 5.99
N ASP A 45 5.12 4.42 5.07
CA ASP A 45 4.81 4.45 3.64
C ASP A 45 4.26 3.09 3.19
N PHE A 46 3.32 3.12 2.25
CA PHE A 46 2.70 1.93 1.69
C PHE A 46 2.29 2.18 0.24
N GLU A 47 2.26 1.10 -0.52
CA GLU A 47 1.65 1.03 -1.85
C GLU A 47 0.43 0.12 -1.77
N ALA A 48 -0.72 0.60 -2.26
CA ALA A 48 -1.96 -0.17 -2.31
C ALA A 48 -2.64 -0.02 -3.67
N SER A 49 -3.31 -1.07 -4.14
CA SER A 49 -4.16 -1.00 -5.33
C SER A 49 -5.49 -0.36 -4.93
N ALA A 50 -5.85 0.74 -5.59
CA ALA A 50 -7.07 1.49 -5.32
C ALA A 50 -7.86 1.72 -6.62
N TYR A 51 -9.19 1.78 -6.51
CA TYR A 51 -10.04 2.19 -7.61
C TYR A 51 -10.25 3.71 -7.58
N LEU A 52 -9.89 4.38 -8.67
CA LEU A 52 -10.07 5.82 -8.86
C LEU A 52 -11.18 6.05 -9.89
N ALA A 53 -12.19 6.83 -9.51
CA ALA A 53 -13.34 7.11 -10.38
C ALA A 53 -12.89 7.78 -11.69
N GLY A 54 -13.25 7.17 -12.83
CA GLY A 54 -12.86 7.64 -14.16
C GLY A 54 -11.46 7.21 -14.62
N GLU A 55 -10.63 6.64 -13.73
CA GLU A 55 -9.26 6.19 -14.05
C GLU A 55 -9.07 4.67 -13.90
N GLY A 56 -10.00 3.98 -13.22
CA GLY A 56 -9.93 2.55 -12.99
C GLY A 56 -9.01 2.18 -11.82
N PHE A 57 -8.51 0.95 -11.82
CA PHE A 57 -7.58 0.48 -10.78
C PHE A 57 -6.16 1.01 -11.01
N LYS A 58 -5.57 1.59 -9.96
CA LYS A 58 -4.18 2.07 -9.96
C LYS A 58 -3.50 1.76 -8.63
N ASN A 59 -2.19 1.60 -8.65
CA ASN A 59 -1.41 1.59 -7.43
C ASN A 59 -1.20 3.02 -6.94
N VAL A 60 -1.52 3.26 -5.66
CA VAL A 60 -1.34 4.54 -4.98
C VAL A 60 -0.30 4.38 -3.88
N LYS A 61 0.62 5.35 -3.75
CA LYS A 61 1.59 5.40 -2.65
C LYS A 61 1.26 6.53 -1.71
N LEU A 62 1.47 6.33 -0.41
CA LEU A 62 1.29 7.42 0.56
C LEU A 62 2.27 8.59 0.28
N SER A 63 3.48 8.28 -0.18
CA SER A 63 4.47 9.28 -0.61
C SER A 63 4.03 10.19 -1.75
N ASP A 64 3.10 9.77 -2.62
CA ASP A 64 2.62 10.60 -3.74
C ASP A 64 1.82 11.83 -3.25
N TYR A 65 1.30 11.78 -2.02
CA TYR A 65 0.48 12.84 -1.43
C TYR A 65 1.25 13.79 -0.51
N ARG A 66 2.59 13.79 -0.54
CA ARG A 66 3.42 14.73 0.23
C ARG A 66 3.04 16.18 -0.09
N GLY A 67 2.98 17.01 0.95
CA GLY A 67 2.59 18.41 0.84
C GLY A 67 1.08 18.66 0.87
N GLN A 68 0.27 17.61 0.95
CA GLN A 68 -1.17 17.68 1.13
C GLN A 68 -1.58 17.04 2.46
N TRP A 69 -2.70 17.48 3.04
CA TRP A 69 -3.29 16.79 4.17
C TRP A 69 -4.01 15.52 3.69
N VAL A 70 -3.66 14.38 4.28
CA VAL A 70 -4.24 13.07 3.95
C VAL A 70 -4.96 12.53 5.18
N VAL A 71 -6.18 12.03 4.97
CA VAL A 71 -6.93 11.28 5.98
C VAL A 71 -7.04 9.84 5.49
N LEU A 72 -6.48 8.90 6.25
CA LEU A 72 -6.54 7.47 5.96
C LEU A 72 -7.48 6.79 6.94
N CYS A 73 -8.53 6.14 6.42
CA CYS A 73 -9.54 5.44 7.21
C CYS A 73 -9.51 3.95 6.88
N PHE A 74 -9.45 3.11 7.91
CA PHE A 74 -9.62 1.66 7.78
C PHE A 74 -11.04 1.29 8.20
N TYR A 75 -11.66 0.37 7.47
CA TYR A 75 -12.99 -0.16 7.78
C TYR A 75 -12.99 -1.68 7.66
N PRO A 76 -13.88 -2.40 8.38
CA PRO A 76 -13.76 -3.84 8.56
C PRO A 76 -14.14 -4.68 7.34
N GLY A 77 -15.00 -4.18 6.45
CA GLY A 77 -15.37 -4.89 5.23
C GLY A 77 -16.50 -4.24 4.44
N ASP A 78 -16.54 -4.58 3.14
CA ASP A 78 -17.57 -4.15 2.20
C ASP A 78 -18.89 -4.90 2.42
N PHE A 79 -20.02 -4.26 2.11
CA PHE A 79 -21.38 -4.84 2.16
C PHE A 79 -21.77 -5.47 3.51
N THR A 80 -21.27 -4.90 4.61
CA THR A 80 -21.66 -5.29 5.96
C THR A 80 -22.98 -4.61 6.37
N PHE A 81 -23.70 -5.20 7.32
CA PHE A 81 -24.96 -4.63 7.84
C PHE A 81 -24.65 -3.42 8.75
N VAL A 82 -25.43 -2.35 8.61
CA VAL A 82 -25.43 -1.18 9.50
C VAL A 82 -26.44 -1.34 10.63
#